data_AF-A0A7W2MLH9-F1
#
_entry.id   AF-A0A7W2MLH9-F1
#
_cell.length_a   1.000
_cell.length_b   1.000
_cell.length_c   1.000
_cell.angle_alpha   90.00
_cell.angle_beta   90.00
_cell.angle_gamma   90.00
#
_symmetry.space_group_name_H-M   'P 1'
#
loop_
_entity.id
_entity.type
_entity.pdbx_description
1 polymer ?
#
loop_
_entity_poly.entity_id
_entity_poly.type
_entity_poly.pdbx_seq_one_letter_code
_entity_poly.pdbx_strand_id
1 'polypeptide(L)'
;MGEHLVSAGLNLSDQQHLERISEFLTDSSIILMDKQPIGLIKLGVLADKLHIRQLQISPKYQGKGVGSKVLALVKKKAKELKLPLTLNVLLANPVISLYLRHGFIVIGQNELEYQMRCD
;
A
#
# COMPACT_ATOMS: atom_id res chain seq x y z
N MET A 1 -0.86 -13.48 -8.63
CA MET A 1 -0.06 -12.25 -8.89
C MET A 1 -0.99 -11.12 -9.28
N GLY A 2 -0.69 -9.88 -8.91
CA GLY A 2 -1.41 -8.74 -9.49
C GLY A 2 -0.97 -8.56 -10.94
N GLU A 3 -1.90 -8.43 -11.89
CA GLU A 3 -1.60 -8.25 -13.31
C GLU A 3 -0.61 -7.10 -13.58
N HIS A 4 -0.63 -6.07 -12.73
CA HIS A 4 0.24 -4.89 -12.82
C HIS A 4 1.73 -5.14 -12.53
N LEU A 5 2.07 -6.21 -11.80
CA LEU A 5 3.46 -6.59 -11.53
C LEU A 5 4.09 -7.25 -12.75
N VAL A 6 3.31 -8.11 -13.42
CA VAL A 6 3.71 -8.75 -14.68
C VAL A 6 3.85 -7.70 -15.78
N SER A 7 2.94 -6.73 -15.86
CA SER A 7 3.03 -5.64 -16.84
C SER A 7 4.22 -4.69 -16.59
N ALA A 8 4.74 -4.62 -15.36
CA ALA A 8 5.93 -3.83 -15.03
C ALA A 8 7.26 -4.57 -15.31
N GLY A 9 7.22 -5.75 -15.93
CA GLY A 9 8.41 -6.56 -16.21
C GLY A 9 9.03 -7.23 -14.98
N LEU A 10 8.36 -7.15 -13.82
CA LEU A 10 8.80 -7.78 -12.58
C LEU A 10 8.35 -9.25 -12.58
N ASN A 11 9.04 -10.08 -13.37
CA ASN A 11 8.97 -11.54 -13.25
C ASN A 11 9.72 -11.98 -11.99
N LEU A 12 9.09 -11.82 -10.83
CA LEU A 12 9.63 -12.28 -9.55
C LEU A 12 9.62 -13.81 -9.53
N SER A 13 10.76 -14.42 -9.18
CA SER A 13 10.82 -15.86 -8.92
C SER A 13 9.98 -16.24 -7.70
N ASP A 14 9.56 -17.50 -7.59
CA ASP A 14 8.81 -17.99 -6.42
C ASP A 14 9.53 -17.70 -5.09
N GLN A 15 10.87 -17.72 -5.10
CA GLN A 15 11.71 -17.37 -3.96
C GLN A 15 11.60 -15.88 -3.59
N GLN A 16 11.69 -14.97 -4.56
CA GLN A 16 11.51 -13.53 -4.34
C GLN A 16 10.08 -13.19 -3.91
N HIS A 17 9.10 -13.99 -4.35
CA HIS A 17 7.72 -13.87 -3.92
C HIS A 17 7.54 -14.31 -2.46
N LEU A 18 8.16 -15.42 -2.04
CA LEU A 18 8.15 -15.90 -0.67
C LEU A 18 8.90 -14.96 0.29
N GLU A 19 10.03 -14.39 -0.13
CA GLU A 19 10.79 -13.39 0.63
C GLU A 19 9.96 -12.12 0.86
N ARG A 20 9.24 -11.62 -0.15
CA ARG A 20 8.30 -10.49 0.05
C ARG A 20 7.13 -10.82 0.98
N ILE A 21 6.69 -12.07 1.02
CA ILE A 21 5.64 -12.50 1.94
C ILE A 21 6.19 -12.47 3.36
N SER A 22 7.35 -13.07 3.61
CA SER A 22 7.97 -13.19 4.93
C SER A 22 8.51 -11.86 5.47
N GLU A 23 8.96 -10.96 4.60
CA GLU A 23 9.42 -9.63 5.00
C GLU A 23 8.30 -8.84 5.68
N PHE A 24 8.62 -8.37 6.89
CA PHE A 24 7.74 -7.57 7.74
C PHE A 24 6.37 -8.22 7.98
N LEU A 25 6.31 -9.55 8.12
CA LEU A 25 5.06 -10.25 8.41
C LEU A 25 4.41 -9.72 9.70
N THR A 26 5.20 -9.34 10.71
CA THR A 26 4.74 -8.71 11.95
C THR A 26 4.07 -7.34 11.77
N ASP A 27 4.36 -6.66 10.66
CA ASP A 27 3.79 -5.36 10.31
C ASP A 27 2.44 -5.49 9.57
N SER A 28 1.96 -6.73 9.40
CA SER A 28 0.76 -7.06 8.63
C SER A 28 -0.50 -6.97 9.49
N SER A 29 -1.54 -6.39 8.93
CA SER A 29 -2.89 -6.38 9.49
C SER A 29 -3.89 -6.86 8.44
N ILE A 30 -4.79 -7.76 8.84
CA ILE A 30 -5.87 -8.25 7.98
C ILE A 30 -7.01 -7.23 7.99
N ILE A 31 -7.53 -6.91 6.81
CA ILE A 31 -8.69 -6.04 6.64
C ILE A 31 -9.93 -6.92 6.69
N LEU A 32 -10.82 -6.65 7.64
CA LEU A 32 -12.06 -7.38 7.84
C LEU A 32 -13.27 -6.55 7.41
N MET A 33 -14.26 -7.18 6.78
CA MET A 33 -15.60 -6.67 6.56
C MET A 33 -16.58 -7.73 7.04
N ASP A 34 -17.46 -7.39 7.98
CA ASP A 34 -18.41 -8.35 8.59
C ASP A 34 -17.73 -9.65 9.08
N LYS A 35 -16.56 -9.48 9.74
CA LYS A 35 -15.67 -10.56 10.21
C LYS A 35 -15.03 -11.43 9.11
N GLN A 36 -15.23 -11.10 7.84
CA GLN A 36 -14.61 -11.80 6.72
C GLN A 36 -13.30 -11.11 6.28
N PRO A 37 -12.20 -11.86 6.04
CA PRO A 37 -10.97 -11.31 5.50
C PRO A 37 -11.16 -10.88 4.05
N ILE A 38 -10.94 -9.60 3.78
CA ILE A 38 -11.11 -8.99 2.45
C ILE A 38 -9.83 -8.37 1.89
N GLY A 39 -8.75 -8.38 2.66
CA GLY A 39 -7.51 -7.75 2.27
C GLY A 39 -6.46 -7.76 3.37
N LEU A 40 -5.36 -7.09 3.07
CA LEU A 40 -4.16 -6.97 3.88
C LEU A 40 -3.64 -5.54 3.76
N ILE A 41 -3.11 -5.03 4.86
CA ILE A 41 -2.21 -3.88 4.84
C ILE A 41 -0.94 -4.21 5.63
N LYS A 42 0.23 -3.82 5.10
CA LYS A 42 1.52 -3.86 5.81
C LYS A 42 1.98 -2.43 6.08
N LEU A 43 2.26 -2.10 7.34
CA LEU A 43 2.66 -0.77 7.78
C LEU A 43 4.01 -0.80 8.50
N GLY A 44 5.04 -0.19 7.91
CA GLY A 44 6.32 0.03 8.59
C GLY A 44 6.28 1.33 9.38
N VAL A 45 6.48 1.25 10.70
CA VAL A 45 6.75 2.44 11.52
C VAL A 45 8.26 2.66 11.53
N LEU A 46 8.72 3.75 10.93
CA LEU A 46 10.12 4.16 10.94
C LEU A 46 10.30 5.40 11.83
N ALA A 47 11.54 5.78 12.09
CA ALA A 47 11.86 6.92 12.95
C ALA A 47 11.26 8.24 12.46
N ASP A 48 11.13 8.42 11.14
CA ASP A 48 10.75 9.67 10.48
C ASP A 48 9.41 9.60 9.73
N LYS A 49 8.78 8.42 9.62
CA LYS A 49 7.56 8.22 8.83
C LYS A 49 6.80 6.94 9.18
N LEU A 50 5.50 6.96 8.90
CA LEU A 50 4.70 5.75 8.74
C LEU A 50 4.68 5.41 7.25
N HIS A 51 5.06 4.18 6.88
CA HIS A 51 5.18 3.77 5.48
C HIS A 51 4.22 2.63 5.14
N ILE A 52 3.39 2.80 4.11
CA ILE A 52 2.53 1.75 3.57
C ILE A 52 3.39 0.88 2.65
N ARG A 53 3.86 -0.25 3.19
CA ARG A 53 4.64 -1.23 2.41
C ARG A 53 3.77 -1.97 1.40
N GLN A 54 2.51 -2.23 1.77
CA GLN A 54 1.58 -2.99 0.95
C GLN A 54 0.15 -2.68 1.34
N LEU A 55 -0.73 -2.50 0.35
CA LEU A 55 -2.18 -2.45 0.50
C LEU A 55 -2.80 -3.32 -0.58
N GLN A 56 -3.52 -4.36 -0.17
CA GLN A 56 -4.19 -5.28 -1.08
C GLN A 56 -5.62 -5.53 -0.63
N ILE A 57 -6.55 -5.31 -1.54
CA ILE A 57 -7.97 -5.63 -1.36
C ILE A 57 -8.30 -6.72 -2.37
N SER A 58 -8.99 -7.76 -1.92
CA SER A 58 -9.48 -8.83 -2.80
C SER A 58 -10.31 -8.25 -3.95
N PRO A 59 -10.15 -8.72 -5.20
CA PRO A 59 -10.84 -8.15 -6.38
C PRO A 59 -12.35 -7.96 -6.20
N LYS A 60 -13.03 -8.91 -5.53
CA LYS A 60 -14.48 -8.86 -5.25
C LYS A 60 -14.92 -7.65 -4.39
N TYR A 61 -13.98 -7.03 -3.67
CA TYR A 61 -14.20 -5.92 -2.76
C TYR A 61 -13.58 -4.60 -3.24
N GLN A 62 -12.92 -4.61 -4.40
CA GLN A 62 -12.42 -3.39 -5.05
C GLN A 62 -13.56 -2.54 -5.62
N GLY A 63 -13.31 -1.26 -5.87
CA GLY A 63 -14.34 -0.32 -6.37
C GLY A 63 -15.44 0.05 -5.35
N LYS A 64 -15.49 -0.58 -4.18
CA LYS A 64 -16.52 -0.36 -3.14
C LYS A 64 -16.10 0.61 -2.03
N GLY A 65 -15.07 1.43 -2.28
CA GLY A 65 -14.56 2.41 -1.31
C GLY A 65 -13.75 1.83 -0.13
N VAL A 66 -13.46 0.53 -0.12
CA VAL A 66 -12.66 -0.12 0.95
C VAL A 66 -11.28 0.51 1.09
N GLY A 67 -10.54 0.66 -0.01
CA GLY A 67 -9.22 1.29 0.00
C GLY A 67 -9.25 2.70 0.59
N SER A 68 -10.28 3.50 0.26
CA SER A 68 -10.47 4.83 0.83
C SER A 68 -10.66 4.81 2.36
N LYS A 69 -11.46 3.86 2.87
CA LYS A 69 -11.68 3.71 4.32
C LYS A 69 -10.39 3.31 5.02
N VAL A 70 -9.63 2.39 4.43
CA VAL A 70 -8.33 1.96 4.96
C VAL A 70 -7.35 3.13 5.00
N LEU A 71 -7.23 3.90 3.91
CA LEU A 71 -6.35 5.07 3.87
C LEU A 71 -6.74 6.14 4.90
N ALA A 72 -8.04 6.36 5.15
CA ALA A 72 -8.49 7.28 6.19
C ALA A 72 -8.05 6.84 7.59
N LEU A 73 -8.15 5.54 7.90
CA LEU A 73 -7.70 4.98 9.18
C LEU A 73 -6.18 5.10 9.35
N VAL A 74 -5.41 4.79 8.31
CA VAL A 74 -3.94 4.87 8.37
C VAL A 74 -3.48 6.32 8.50
N LYS A 75 -4.13 7.27 7.83
CA LYS A 75 -3.86 8.71 8.01
C LYS A 75 -4.10 9.16 9.45
N LYS A 76 -5.19 8.70 10.08
CA LYS A 76 -5.44 8.98 11.50
C LYS A 76 -4.31 8.44 12.39
N LYS A 77 -3.87 7.20 12.14
CA LYS A 77 -2.73 6.60 12.86
C LYS A 77 -1.44 7.39 12.65
N ALA A 78 -1.15 7.85 11.44
CA ALA A 78 0.03 8.66 11.14
C ALA A 78 0.01 9.98 11.93
N LYS A 79 -1.15 10.64 11.98
CA LYS A 79 -1.37 11.86 12.78
C LYS A 79 -1.18 11.64 14.28
N GLU A 80 -1.71 10.54 14.82
CA GLU A 80 -1.53 10.16 16.23
C GLU A 80 -0.04 9.94 16.56
N LEU A 81 0.71 9.33 15.64
CA LEU A 81 2.16 9.14 15.77
C LEU A 81 2.98 10.40 15.50
N LYS A 82 2.34 11.48 15.01
CA LYS A 82 3.01 12.70 14.52
C LYS A 82 4.06 12.40 13.43
N LEU A 83 3.76 11.43 12.58
CA LEU A 83 4.63 11.02 11.48
C LEU A 83 3.92 11.26 10.13
N PRO A 84 4.64 11.72 9.09
CA PRO A 84 4.10 11.73 7.75
C PRO A 84 3.80 10.31 7.27
N LEU A 85 2.78 10.18 6.42
CA LEU A 85 2.41 8.92 5.78
C LEU A 85 3.04 8.85 4.39
N THR A 86 3.73 7.76 4.09
CA THR A 86 4.43 7.58 2.80
C THR A 86 4.09 6.25 2.16
N LEU A 87 4.27 6.16 0.84
CA LEU A 87 4.17 4.92 0.07
C LEU A 87 5.00 5.00 -1.20
N ASN A 88 5.29 3.85 -1.78
CA ASN A 88 5.76 3.72 -3.16
C ASN A 88 4.66 3.07 -4.00
N VAL A 89 4.51 3.54 -5.24
CA VAL A 89 3.54 2.98 -6.20
C VAL A 89 4.16 2.88 -7.59
N LEU A 90 4.05 1.70 -8.21
CA LEU A 90 4.55 1.49 -9.58
C LEU A 90 3.95 2.50 -10.55
N LEU A 91 4.75 3.02 -11.48
CA LEU A 91 4.29 3.96 -12.52
C LEU A 91 3.14 3.37 -13.34
N ALA A 92 3.18 2.05 -13.60
CA ALA A 92 2.15 1.31 -14.33
C ALA A 92 0.89 0.99 -13.52
N ASN A 93 0.83 1.36 -12.24
CA ASN A 93 -0.30 1.02 -11.39
C ASN A 93 -1.49 1.95 -11.66
N PRO A 94 -2.65 1.43 -12.11
CA PRO A 94 -3.80 2.27 -12.47
C PRO A 94 -4.44 2.99 -11.28
N VAL A 95 -4.14 2.57 -10.04
CA VAL A 95 -4.74 3.17 -8.83
C VAL A 95 -3.91 4.29 -8.20
N ILE A 96 -2.96 4.91 -8.91
CA ILE A 96 -2.31 6.15 -8.45
C ILE A 96 -3.34 7.24 -8.10
N SER A 97 -4.43 7.33 -8.88
CA SER A 97 -5.51 8.28 -8.65
C SER A 97 -6.19 8.14 -7.28
N LEU A 98 -6.18 6.93 -6.67
CA LEU A 98 -6.68 6.73 -5.32
C LEU A 98 -5.84 7.52 -4.32
N TYR A 99 -4.51 7.43 -4.42
CA TYR A 99 -3.61 8.11 -3.50
C TYR A 99 -3.67 9.63 -3.66
N LEU A 100 -3.68 10.12 -4.90
CA LEU A 100 -3.81 11.56 -5.19
C LEU A 100 -5.10 12.15 -4.60
N ARG A 101 -6.26 11.49 -4.79
CA ARG A 101 -7.53 11.94 -4.19
C ARG A 101 -7.54 11.88 -2.66
N HIS A 102 -6.63 11.14 -2.05
CA HIS A 102 -6.48 11.04 -0.60
C HIS A 102 -5.45 12.01 -0.02
N GLY A 103 -4.93 12.95 -0.83
CA GLY A 103 -4.01 13.99 -0.39
C GLY A 103 -2.54 13.60 -0.44
N PHE A 104 -2.20 12.46 -1.04
CA PHE A 104 -0.81 12.15 -1.32
C PHE A 104 -0.30 13.01 -2.47
N ILE A 105 0.92 13.52 -2.32
CA ILE A 105 1.67 14.20 -3.36
C ILE A 105 2.88 13.36 -3.77
N VAL A 106 3.32 13.49 -5.02
CA VAL A 106 4.56 12.87 -5.49
C VAL A 106 5.73 13.72 -4.98
N ILE A 107 6.67 13.09 -4.27
CA ILE A 107 7.88 13.74 -3.74
C ILE A 107 9.16 13.26 -4.43
N GLY A 108 9.05 12.22 -5.26
CA GLY A 108 10.14 11.66 -6.04
C GLY A 108 9.62 10.59 -6.98
N GLN A 109 10.45 10.22 -7.95
CA GLN A 109 10.20 9.10 -8.85
C GLN A 109 11.52 8.45 -9.25
N ASN A 110 11.48 7.17 -9.57
CA ASN A 110 12.54 6.49 -10.28
C ASN A 110 11.96 5.85 -11.55
N GLU A 111 12.71 4.98 -12.22
CA GLU A 111 12.28 4.32 -13.46
C GLU A 111 11.05 3.41 -13.29
N LEU A 112 10.73 2.99 -12.07
CA LEU A 112 9.70 1.98 -11.78
C LEU A 112 8.54 2.50 -10.92
N GLU A 113 8.78 3.48 -10.04
CA GLU A 113 7.85 3.88 -8.98
C GLU A 113 7.81 5.39 -8.73
N TYR A 114 6.63 5.88 -8.37
CA TYR A 114 6.46 7.14 -7.65
C TYR A 114 6.67 6.93 -6.15
N GLN A 115 7.41 7.86 -5.53
CA GLN A 115 7.46 8.03 -4.09
C GLN A 115 6.43 9.09 -3.70
N MET A 116 5.50 8.73 -2.83
CA MET A 116 4.40 9.61 -2.45
C MET A 116 4.35 9.86 -0.94
N ARG A 117 3.89 11.06 -0.56
CA ARG A 117 3.78 11.50 0.84
C ARG A 117 2.46 12.24 1.10
N CYS A 118 1.91 12.05 2.28
CA CYS A 118 0.78 12.78 2.84
C CYS A 118 1.14 13.20 4.27
N ASP A 119 0.90 14.46 4.62
CA ASP A 119 1.11 15.00 5.97
C ASP A 119 -0.19 14.98 6.81
#